data_AF-A0A2E1MJQ7-F1
#
_entry.id   AF-A0A2E1MJQ7-F1
#
_cell.length_a   1.000
_cell.length_b   1.000
_cell.length_c   1.000
_cell.angle_alpha   90.00
_cell.angle_beta   90.00
_cell.angle_gamma   90.00
#
_symmetry.space_group_name_H-M   'P 1'
#
loop_
_entity.id
_entity.type
_entity.pdbx_description
1 polymer ?
#
loop_
_entity_poly.entity_id
_entity_poly.type
_entity_poly.pdbx_seq_one_letter_code
_entity_poly.pdbx_strand_id
1 'polypeptide(L)'
;MASRKRSRSGRITISRNALLDEDIPQGEDRFNVLNHILVPHHELVPVEDEETVLSPWNLMEKDFEGNDRLAKELLPKILITDPAVQAIKETTEAEDDTLLAGWLTNRVMKIERYSRSAGTSIAYRLVVERA
;
A
#
# COMPACT_ATOMS: atom_id res chain seq x y z
N MET A 1 14.27 -19.74 37.82
CA MET A 1 14.49 -18.35 38.29
C MET A 1 15.23 -17.62 37.16
N ALA A 2 14.85 -16.48 36.61
CA ALA A 2 13.98 -15.40 37.05
C ALA A 2 13.12 -14.86 35.89
N SER A 3 11.84 -14.59 36.17
CA SER A 3 10.92 -13.89 35.28
C SER A 3 11.26 -12.38 35.28
N ARG A 4 11.66 -11.84 34.13
CA ARG A 4 11.85 -10.39 33.95
C ARG A 4 10.48 -9.71 33.82
N LYS A 5 9.93 -9.28 34.94
CA LYS A 5 8.78 -8.36 34.99
C LYS A 5 9.14 -7.07 34.26
N ARG A 6 8.49 -6.79 33.12
CA ARG A 6 8.57 -5.48 32.44
C ARG A 6 7.88 -4.45 33.34
N SER A 7 8.65 -3.49 33.87
CA SER A 7 8.12 -2.36 34.63
C SER A 7 7.37 -1.42 33.70
N ARG A 8 6.09 -1.15 33.99
CA ARG A 8 5.31 -0.06 33.39
C ARG A 8 5.88 1.27 33.91
N SER A 9 6.60 2.00 33.08
CA SER A 9 6.90 3.42 33.33
C SER A 9 7.15 4.14 32.01
N GLY A 10 6.56 5.32 31.87
CA GLY A 10 6.78 6.25 30.76
C GLY A 10 5.60 6.34 29.79
N ARG A 11 5.01 7.53 29.70
CA ARG A 11 4.05 7.91 28.66
C ARG A 11 4.80 7.93 27.32
N ILE A 12 4.71 6.84 26.56
CA ILE A 12 5.35 6.69 25.25
C ILE A 12 4.49 7.43 24.22
N THR A 13 4.94 8.60 23.79
CA THR A 13 4.43 9.33 22.62
C THR A 13 5.15 8.85 21.36
N ILE A 14 5.22 7.54 21.17
CA ILE A 14 5.70 6.92 19.93
C ILE A 14 4.52 6.10 19.45
N SER A 15 4.05 6.40 18.23
CA SER A 15 2.95 5.66 17.61
C SER A 15 3.35 4.19 17.49
N ARG A 16 2.40 3.28 17.69
CA ARG A 16 2.62 1.82 17.59
C ARG A 16 3.30 1.42 16.27
N ASN A 17 3.13 2.22 15.22
CA ASN A 17 3.69 1.98 13.89
C ASN A 17 5.21 2.15 13.85
N ALA A 18 5.79 3.12 14.57
CA ALA A 18 7.25 3.31 14.58
C ALA A 18 8.00 2.14 15.23
N LEU A 19 7.36 1.41 16.16
CA LEU A 19 7.92 0.19 16.75
C LEU A 19 7.89 -1.00 15.78
N LEU A 20 7.03 -0.99 14.77
CA LEU A 20 6.94 -2.05 13.76
C LEU A 20 7.97 -1.85 12.65
N ASP A 21 8.33 -0.59 12.35
CA ASP A 21 9.41 -0.27 11.43
C ASP A 21 10.79 -0.70 11.99
N GLU A 22 10.95 -0.71 13.33
CA GLU A 22 12.15 -1.24 14.00
C GLU A 22 12.29 -2.77 13.89
N ASP A 23 11.21 -3.50 13.61
CA ASP A 23 11.20 -4.96 13.50
C ASP A 23 11.60 -5.47 12.10
N ILE A 24 11.87 -4.60 11.12
CA ILE A 24 12.35 -5.00 9.80
C ILE A 24 13.87 -5.28 9.91
N PRO A 25 14.33 -6.54 9.79
CA PRO A 25 15.74 -6.86 9.91
C PRO A 25 16.53 -6.16 8.80
N GLN A 26 17.40 -5.22 9.19
CA GLN A 26 18.32 -4.56 8.27
C GLN A 26 19.50 -5.50 7.97
N GLY A 27 19.31 -6.42 7.02
CA GLY A 27 20.41 -7.23 6.48
C GLY A 27 21.39 -6.37 5.69
N GLU A 28 22.65 -6.81 5.58
CA GLU A 28 23.68 -6.12 4.82
C GLU A 28 23.44 -6.17 3.29
N ASP A 29 22.72 -7.18 2.80
CA ASP A 29 22.26 -7.29 1.41
C ASP A 29 20.78 -6.87 1.28
N ARG A 30 20.53 -5.57 1.02
CA ARG A 30 19.18 -5.09 0.65
C ARG A 30 18.89 -5.42 -0.81
N PHE A 31 17.96 -6.33 -1.05
CA PHE A 31 17.47 -6.66 -2.40
C PHE A 31 16.19 -5.89 -2.71
N ASN A 32 16.15 -5.21 -3.86
CA ASN A 32 14.93 -4.56 -4.33
C ASN A 32 13.95 -5.61 -4.87
N VAL A 33 12.85 -5.83 -4.14
CA VAL A 33 11.79 -6.80 -4.46
C VAL A 33 11.19 -6.56 -5.85
N LEU A 34 11.12 -5.31 -6.31
CA LEU A 34 10.56 -4.94 -7.62
C LEU A 34 11.38 -5.49 -8.79
N ASN A 35 12.65 -5.87 -8.57
CA ASN A 35 13.53 -6.44 -9.59
C ASN A 35 13.38 -7.97 -9.74
N HIS A 36 12.52 -8.59 -8.93
CA HIS A 36 12.36 -10.04 -8.96
C HIS A 36 11.45 -10.50 -10.10
N ILE A 37 11.83 -11.56 -10.83
CA ILE A 37 11.09 -12.10 -11.99
C ILE A 37 9.63 -12.48 -11.70
N LEU A 38 9.33 -12.87 -10.45
CA LEU A 38 7.97 -13.24 -10.03
C LEU A 38 7.12 -12.03 -9.65
N VAL A 39 7.74 -10.89 -9.37
CA VAL A 39 7.03 -9.69 -8.93
C VAL A 39 6.61 -8.92 -10.18
N PRO A 40 5.30 -8.76 -10.43
CA PRO A 40 4.84 -7.97 -11.56
C PRO A 40 5.14 -6.48 -11.37
N HIS A 41 4.96 -5.70 -12.43
CA HIS A 41 5.15 -4.26 -12.35
C HIS A 41 4.00 -3.63 -11.55
N HIS A 42 4.34 -2.82 -10.55
CA HIS A 42 3.39 -2.11 -9.70
C HIS A 42 3.57 -0.60 -9.91
N GLU A 43 2.45 0.10 -10.09
CA GLU A 43 2.40 1.53 -10.32
C GLU A 43 1.25 2.14 -9.50
N LEU A 44 1.45 3.36 -8.98
CA LEU A 44 0.38 4.11 -8.32
C LEU A 44 -0.43 4.88 -9.35
N VAL A 45 -1.74 4.72 -9.31
CA VAL A 45 -2.64 5.51 -10.16
C VAL A 45 -2.77 6.93 -9.58
N PRO A 46 -2.56 7.99 -10.36
CA PRO A 46 -2.81 9.36 -9.91
C PRO A 46 -4.26 9.52 -9.44
N VAL A 47 -4.52 10.29 -8.36
CA VAL A 47 -5.87 10.45 -7.78
C VAL A 47 -6.87 10.94 -8.84
N GLU A 48 -6.43 11.84 -9.70
CA GLU A 48 -7.23 12.45 -10.78
C GLU A 48 -7.64 11.43 -11.85
N ASP A 49 -6.81 10.42 -12.09
CA ASP A 49 -7.03 9.41 -13.12
C ASP A 49 -7.79 8.18 -12.61
N GLU A 50 -7.96 8.02 -11.29
CA GLU A 50 -8.58 6.84 -10.69
C GLU A 50 -10.00 6.58 -11.23
N GLU A 51 -10.81 7.63 -11.37
CA GLU A 51 -12.18 7.52 -11.91
C GLU A 51 -12.18 7.09 -13.38
N THR A 52 -11.32 7.69 -14.19
CA THR A 52 -11.21 7.37 -15.63
C THR A 52 -10.76 5.94 -15.84
N VAL A 53 -9.71 5.53 -15.11
CA VAL A 53 -9.12 4.20 -15.20
C VAL A 53 -10.09 3.11 -14.73
N LEU A 54 -10.89 3.39 -13.69
CA LEU A 54 -11.82 2.43 -13.11
C LEU A 54 -13.22 2.46 -13.74
N SER A 55 -13.46 3.38 -14.69
CA SER A 55 -14.72 3.49 -15.44
C SER A 55 -15.25 2.17 -16.02
N PRO A 56 -14.43 1.22 -16.53
CA PRO A 56 -14.95 -0.03 -17.10
C PRO A 56 -15.64 -0.94 -16.08
N TRP A 57 -15.34 -0.79 -14.79
CA TRP A 57 -15.92 -1.59 -13.71
C TRP A 57 -17.18 -0.98 -13.11
N ASN A 58 -17.61 0.21 -13.57
CA ASN A 58 -18.82 0.90 -13.12
C ASN A 58 -18.92 0.97 -11.58
N LEU A 59 -17.85 1.44 -10.93
CA LEU A 59 -17.72 1.54 -9.47
C LEU A 59 -18.27 2.85 -8.89
N MET A 60 -19.06 3.61 -9.66
CA MET A 60 -19.63 4.87 -9.19
C MET A 60 -20.91 4.56 -8.39
N GLU A 61 -20.91 4.97 -7.12
CA GLU A 61 -22.05 4.87 -6.22
C GLU A 61 -22.45 6.26 -5.71
N LYS A 62 -23.69 6.36 -5.22
CA LYS A 62 -24.14 7.57 -4.55
C LYS A 62 -23.91 7.45 -3.06
N ASP A 63 -23.22 8.44 -2.50
CA ASP A 63 -23.08 8.56 -1.05
C ASP A 63 -24.43 8.83 -0.38
N PHE A 64 -24.47 8.73 0.96
CA PHE A 64 -25.63 9.04 1.77
C PHE A 64 -26.16 10.47 1.55
N GLU A 65 -25.27 11.40 1.18
CA GLU A 65 -25.59 12.80 0.87
C GLU A 65 -26.02 13.01 -0.60
N GLY A 66 -26.00 11.95 -1.42
CA GLY A 66 -26.38 11.99 -2.83
C GLY A 66 -25.28 12.44 -3.79
N ASN A 67 -24.05 12.64 -3.30
CA ASN A 67 -22.87 12.93 -4.11
C ASN A 67 -22.34 11.67 -4.79
N ASP A 68 -21.75 11.83 -5.97
CA ASP A 68 -21.11 10.72 -6.69
C ASP A 68 -19.78 10.38 -6.01
N ARG A 69 -19.59 9.09 -5.71
CA ARG A 69 -18.39 8.55 -5.07
C ARG A 69 -17.92 7.30 -5.77
N LEU A 70 -16.61 7.19 -5.92
CA LEU A 70 -15.97 5.97 -6.37
C LEU A 70 -15.90 4.93 -5.23
N ALA A 71 -16.58 3.80 -5.38
CA ALA A 71 -16.62 2.68 -4.44
C ALA A 71 -15.34 1.83 -4.51
N LYS A 72 -14.20 2.44 -4.14
CA LYS A 72 -12.87 1.81 -4.18
C LYS A 72 -12.78 0.57 -3.29
N GLU A 73 -13.60 0.49 -2.25
CA GLU A 73 -13.69 -0.62 -1.31
C GLU A 73 -14.08 -1.96 -1.94
N LEU A 74 -14.68 -1.95 -3.14
CA LEU A 74 -15.03 -3.15 -3.90
C LEU A 74 -13.81 -3.77 -4.61
N LEU A 75 -12.71 -3.03 -4.74
CA LEU A 75 -11.49 -3.53 -5.36
C LEU A 75 -10.80 -4.58 -4.46
N PRO A 76 -10.10 -5.57 -5.05
CA PRO A 76 -9.26 -6.48 -4.30
C PRO A 76 -8.24 -5.73 -3.44
N LYS A 77 -8.13 -6.12 -2.17
CA LYS A 77 -7.29 -5.41 -1.20
C LYS A 77 -5.83 -5.87 -1.25
N ILE A 78 -4.90 -4.95 -1.05
CA ILE A 78 -3.48 -5.21 -0.80
C ILE A 78 -3.07 -4.51 0.50
N LEU A 79 -2.30 -5.20 1.34
CA LEU A 79 -1.88 -4.64 2.62
C LEU A 79 -0.76 -3.63 2.43
N ILE A 80 -0.75 -2.58 3.25
CA ILE A 80 0.36 -1.62 3.30
C ILE A 80 1.69 -2.28 3.67
N THR A 81 1.66 -3.38 4.43
CA THR A 81 2.84 -4.19 4.78
C THR A 81 3.33 -5.08 3.63
N ASP A 82 2.69 -4.98 2.46
CA ASP A 82 3.15 -5.39 1.13
C ASP A 82 4.66 -5.16 0.88
N PRO A 83 5.57 -6.14 0.69
CA PRO A 83 6.95 -5.79 0.30
C PRO A 83 7.05 -4.96 -1.00
N ALA A 84 6.16 -5.17 -1.98
CA ALA A 84 6.15 -4.36 -3.19
C ALA A 84 5.58 -2.96 -2.91
N VAL A 85 4.56 -2.88 -2.05
CA VAL A 85 3.96 -1.61 -1.61
C VAL A 85 4.94 -0.77 -0.80
N GLN A 86 5.69 -1.40 0.11
CA GLN A 86 6.74 -0.75 0.91
C GLN A 86 7.89 -0.27 0.03
N ALA A 87 8.33 -1.06 -0.95
CA ALA A 87 9.38 -0.62 -1.88
C ALA A 87 8.97 0.64 -2.66
N ILE A 88 7.71 0.71 -3.12
CA ILE A 88 7.18 1.93 -3.77
C ILE A 88 7.13 3.08 -2.78
N LYS A 89 6.59 2.85 -1.58
CA LYS A 89 6.49 3.86 -0.52
C LYS A 89 7.86 4.47 -0.21
N GLU A 90 8.86 3.64 0.05
CA GLU A 90 10.24 4.06 0.33
C GLU A 90 10.84 4.87 -0.82
N THR A 91 10.58 4.46 -2.07
CA THR A 91 11.09 5.17 -3.26
C THR A 91 10.43 6.54 -3.39
N THR A 92 9.11 6.65 -3.20
CA THR A 92 8.39 7.93 -3.29
C THR A 92 8.74 8.86 -2.13
N GLU A 93 8.85 8.35 -0.90
CA GLU A 93 9.26 9.14 0.27
C GLU A 93 10.71 9.63 0.15
N ALA A 94 11.59 8.88 -0.51
CA ALA A 94 12.94 9.34 -0.81
C ALA A 94 12.98 10.49 -1.84
N GLU A 95 11.95 10.62 -2.68
CA GLU A 95 11.81 11.72 -3.66
C GLU A 95 11.11 12.94 -3.04
N ASP A 96 10.12 12.73 -2.18
CA ASP A 96 9.30 13.77 -1.57
C ASP A 96 9.12 13.55 -0.05
N ASP A 97 9.93 14.27 0.73
CA ASP A 97 9.88 14.28 2.20
C ASP A 97 8.66 15.04 2.77
N THR A 98 7.83 15.67 1.93
CA THR A 98 6.66 16.45 2.40
C THR A 98 5.39 15.63 2.59
N LEU A 99 5.42 14.34 2.22
CA LEU A 99 4.27 13.46 2.27
C LEU A 99 3.78 13.23 3.71
N LEU A 100 2.45 13.31 3.88
CA LEU A 100 1.81 13.10 5.17
C LEU A 100 1.81 11.62 5.56
N ALA A 101 1.84 11.35 6.87
CA ALA A 101 1.68 9.99 7.37
C ALA A 101 0.37 9.36 6.88
N GLY A 102 0.46 8.18 6.26
CA GLY A 102 -0.70 7.43 5.75
C GLY A 102 -1.20 7.86 4.36
N TRP A 103 -0.43 8.66 3.60
CA TRP A 103 -0.77 9.11 2.25
C TRP A 103 -1.11 7.97 1.27
N LEU A 104 -0.55 6.77 1.49
CA LEU A 104 -0.73 5.61 0.65
C LEU A 104 -2.06 4.86 0.90
N THR A 105 -2.73 5.16 2.02
CA THR A 105 -4.00 4.52 2.36
C THR A 105 -5.10 4.97 1.41
N ASN A 106 -6.01 4.05 1.04
CA ASN A 106 -7.11 4.34 0.12
C ASN A 106 -6.69 4.77 -1.30
N ARG A 107 -5.42 4.49 -1.68
CA ARG A 107 -4.89 4.68 -3.03
C ARG A 107 -5.05 3.40 -3.85
N VAL A 108 -5.15 3.57 -5.16
CA VAL A 108 -5.26 2.45 -6.10
C VAL A 108 -3.90 2.13 -6.71
N MET A 109 -3.54 0.86 -6.61
CA MET A 109 -2.34 0.30 -7.21
C MET A 109 -2.70 -0.46 -8.49
N LYS A 110 -2.05 -0.11 -9.58
CA LYS A 110 -2.12 -0.79 -10.87
C LYS A 110 -1.02 -1.86 -10.92
N ILE A 111 -1.41 -3.08 -11.28
CA ILE A 111 -0.52 -4.23 -11.37
C ILE A 111 -0.55 -4.72 -12.81
N GLU A 112 0.60 -4.63 -13.47
CA GLU A 112 0.79 -5.11 -14.83
C GLU A 112 1.64 -6.38 -14.81
N ARG A 113 1.05 -7.49 -15.26
CA ARG A 113 1.70 -8.79 -15.31
C ARG A 113 1.68 -9.38 -16.71
N TYR A 114 2.73 -10.12 -17.03
CA TYR A 114 2.73 -10.98 -18.20
C TYR A 114 1.70 -12.10 -18.05
N SER A 115 0.89 -12.31 -19.08
CA SER A 115 -0.12 -13.37 -19.15
C SER A 115 0.10 -14.19 -20.42
N ARG A 116 0.17 -15.52 -20.28
CA ARG A 116 0.40 -16.41 -21.43
C ARG A 116 -0.73 -16.38 -22.46
N SER A 117 -1.97 -16.07 -22.04
CA SER A 117 -3.14 -16.04 -22.92
C SER A 117 -3.42 -14.66 -23.51
N ALA A 118 -3.24 -13.60 -22.70
CA ALA A 118 -3.60 -12.24 -23.07
C ALA A 118 -2.39 -11.37 -23.47
N GLY A 119 -1.15 -11.90 -23.36
CA GLY A 119 0.08 -11.13 -23.44
C GLY A 119 0.32 -10.34 -22.15
N THR A 120 -0.55 -9.38 -21.87
CA THR A 120 -0.50 -8.54 -20.67
C THR A 120 -1.84 -8.55 -19.95
N SER A 121 -1.80 -8.64 -18.63
CA SER A 121 -2.98 -8.55 -17.76
C SER A 121 -2.78 -7.40 -16.78
N ILE A 122 -3.72 -6.47 -16.78
CA ILE A 122 -3.75 -5.33 -15.86
C ILE A 122 -4.79 -5.63 -14.78
N ALA A 123 -4.44 -5.40 -13.52
CA ALA A 123 -5.34 -5.50 -12.38
C ALA A 123 -5.19 -4.28 -11.47
N TYR A 124 -6.27 -3.92 -10.79
CA TYR A 124 -6.28 -2.81 -9.83
C TYR A 124 -6.55 -3.34 -8.43
N ARG A 125 -5.83 -2.80 -7.44
CA ARG A 125 -5.98 -3.17 -6.03
C ARG A 125 -6.02 -1.94 -5.13
N LEU A 126 -6.81 -2.03 -4.06
CA LEU A 126 -6.91 -0.99 -3.04
C LEU A 126 -5.90 -1.23 -1.92
N VAL A 127 -5.09 -0.22 -1.60
CA VAL A 127 -4.16 -0.28 -0.46
C VAL A 127 -4.91 -0.08 0.86
N VAL A 128 -4.77 -1.03 1.78
CA VAL A 128 -5.39 -1.03 3.11
C VAL A 128 -4.36 -1.23 4.23
N GLU A 129 -4.55 -0.60 5.38
CA GLU A 129 -3.67 -0.81 6.55
C GLU A 129 -3.97 -2.13 7.28
N ARG A 130 -5.21 -2.61 7.21
CA ARG A 130 -5.68 -3.82 7.89
C ARG A 130 -6.63 -4.60 6.99
N ALA A 131 -6.54 -5.93 7.07
CA ALA A 131 -7.41 -6.87 6.36
C ALA A 131 -8.79 -6.96 7.02
#